data_AF-A0A8S7ICV7-F1
#
_entry.id   AF-A0A8S7ICV7-F1
#
_cell.length_a   1.000
_cell.length_b   1.000
_cell.length_c   1.000
_cell.angle_alpha   90.00
_cell.angle_beta   90.00
_cell.angle_gamma   90.00
#
_symmetry.space_group_name_H-M   'P 1'
#
loop_
_entity.id
_entity.type
_entity.pdbx_description
1 polymer ?
#
loop_
_entity_poly.entity_id
_entity_poly.type
_entity_poly.pdbx_seq_one_letter_code
_entity_poly.pdbx_strand_id
1 'polypeptide(L)'
;MSKEENNIRFNPEHMTREEMVRELLLLRSSRDLTTDIYFEYVDAGLPETTELTAADTERLKAGLPAHHLHWLGGDGTPLTVRRISDFADVADDFSCLAVAIDPELAEPPEEGIPMEGLNEAFFCFIQEEDK
;
A
#
# COMPACT_ATOMS: atom_id res chain seq x y z
N MET A 1 16.27 -28.11 -7.48
CA MET A 1 16.10 -26.79 -6.86
C MET A 1 14.99 -26.08 -7.60
N SER A 2 13.74 -26.38 -7.25
CA SER A 2 12.61 -25.57 -7.69
C SER A 2 12.52 -24.46 -6.67
N LYS A 3 12.82 -23.23 -7.12
CA LYS A 3 12.65 -22.02 -6.32
C LYS A 3 11.24 -22.07 -5.76
N GLU A 4 11.12 -22.22 -4.44
CA GLU A 4 9.89 -21.83 -3.76
C GLU A 4 9.59 -20.42 -4.29
N GLU A 5 8.42 -20.29 -4.91
CA GLU A 5 7.78 -19.01 -5.10
C GLU A 5 7.85 -18.35 -3.73
N ASN A 6 8.79 -17.43 -3.59
CA ASN A 6 8.99 -16.69 -2.38
C ASN A 6 7.75 -15.82 -2.29
N ASN A 7 6.69 -16.39 -1.72
CA ASN A 7 5.53 -15.70 -1.20
C ASN A 7 6.10 -14.81 -0.12
N ILE A 8 6.67 -13.67 -0.52
CA ILE A 8 7.18 -12.66 0.39
C ILE A 8 5.95 -12.17 1.14
N ARG A 9 5.70 -12.82 2.27
CA ARG A 9 4.87 -12.29 3.34
C ARG A 9 5.78 -11.28 4.01
N PHE A 10 5.40 -10.02 4.04
CA PHE A 10 6.12 -9.00 4.79
C PHE A 10 6.32 -9.51 6.23
N ASN A 11 7.54 -9.93 6.55
CA ASN A 11 7.88 -10.59 7.80
C ASN A 11 9.12 -9.90 8.39
N PRO A 12 8.90 -8.79 9.11
CA PRO A 12 10.00 -7.94 9.56
C PRO A 12 10.98 -8.66 10.49
N GLU A 13 10.55 -9.72 11.20
CA GLU A 13 11.42 -10.50 12.09
C GLU A 13 12.46 -11.35 11.32
N HIS A 14 12.20 -11.63 10.04
CA HIS A 14 13.02 -12.52 9.21
C HIS A 14 13.53 -11.87 7.92
N MET A 15 13.24 -10.58 7.71
CA MET A 15 13.71 -9.81 6.56
C MET A 15 14.91 -8.94 6.93
N THR A 16 15.84 -8.80 5.98
CA THR A 16 16.88 -7.77 6.03
C THR A 16 16.28 -6.39 5.79
N ARG A 17 16.98 -5.32 6.20
CA ARG A 17 16.56 -3.94 5.93
C ARG A 17 16.35 -3.72 4.43
N GLU A 18 17.26 -4.21 3.59
CA GLU A 18 17.18 -4.04 2.14
C GLU A 18 15.96 -4.76 1.55
N GLU A 19 15.58 -5.91 2.09
CA GLU A 19 14.36 -6.62 1.68
C GLU A 19 13.11 -5.85 2.12
N MET A 20 13.09 -5.31 3.33
CA MET A 20 11.97 -4.47 3.79
C MET A 20 11.82 -3.22 2.91
N VAL A 21 12.92 -2.52 2.62
CA VAL A 21 12.93 -1.35 1.73
C VAL A 21 12.41 -1.69 0.34
N ARG A 22 12.86 -2.79 -0.26
CA ARG A 22 12.37 -3.22 -1.57
C ARG A 22 10.88 -3.52 -1.54
N GLU A 23 10.41 -4.20 -0.51
CA GLU A 23 9.00 -4.54 -0.36
C GLU A 23 8.13 -3.30 -0.17
N LEU A 24 8.60 -2.30 0.59
CA LEU A 24 7.93 -1.01 0.74
C LEU A 24 7.82 -0.24 -0.60
N LEU A 25 8.87 -0.25 -1.42
CA LEU A 25 8.82 0.34 -2.75
C LEU A 25 7.84 -0.37 -3.69
N LEU A 26 7.76 -1.70 -3.59
CA LEU A 26 6.77 -2.50 -4.32
C LEU A 26 5.35 -2.19 -3.83
N LEU A 27 5.14 -2.03 -2.52
CA LEU A 27 3.87 -1.64 -1.91
C LEU A 27 3.41 -0.27 -2.40
N ARG A 28 4.29 0.74 -2.44
CA ARG A 28 3.99 2.06 -3.02
C ARG A 28 3.56 1.98 -4.47
N SER A 29 4.33 1.27 -5.29
CA SER A 29 3.98 1.07 -6.71
C SER A 29 2.62 0.38 -6.88
N SER A 30 2.30 -0.52 -5.94
CA SER A 30 1.03 -1.24 -5.93
C SER A 30 -0.14 -0.34 -5.51
N ARG A 31 0.06 0.47 -4.45
CA ARG A 31 -0.86 1.52 -4.00
C ARG A 31 -1.21 2.44 -5.16
N ASP A 32 -0.20 2.99 -5.82
CA ASP A 32 -0.37 3.97 -6.89
C ASP A 32 -1.20 3.36 -8.04
N LEU A 33 -0.87 2.13 -8.48
CA LEU A 33 -1.63 1.44 -9.52
C LEU A 33 -3.09 1.17 -9.12
N THR A 34 -3.33 0.71 -7.90
CA THR A 34 -4.70 0.46 -7.41
C THR A 34 -5.50 1.75 -7.26
N THR A 35 -4.83 2.84 -6.88
CA THR A 35 -5.41 4.18 -6.72
C THR A 35 -5.78 4.78 -8.07
N ASP A 36 -4.90 4.66 -9.07
CA ASP A 36 -5.15 5.09 -10.44
C ASP A 36 -6.41 4.41 -11.00
N ILE A 37 -6.51 3.09 -10.85
CA ILE A 37 -7.69 2.34 -11.29
C ILE A 37 -8.92 2.77 -10.47
N TYR A 38 -8.82 2.91 -9.15
CA TYR A 38 -9.93 3.36 -8.31
C TYR A 38 -10.50 4.71 -8.80
N PHE A 39 -9.64 5.69 -9.08
CA PHE A 39 -10.08 7.01 -9.53
C PHE A 39 -10.78 6.99 -10.89
N GLU A 40 -10.39 6.10 -11.82
CA GLU A 40 -11.13 5.91 -13.08
C GLU A 40 -12.61 5.53 -12.84
N TYR A 41 -12.88 4.74 -11.79
CA TYR A 41 -14.26 4.36 -11.42
C TYR A 41 -15.00 5.48 -10.68
N VAL A 42 -14.30 6.23 -9.82
CA VAL A 42 -14.86 7.41 -9.14
C VAL A 42 -15.28 8.47 -10.16
N ASP A 43 -14.42 8.76 -11.14
CA ASP A 43 -14.68 9.72 -12.21
C ASP A 43 -15.85 9.30 -13.09
N ALA A 44 -16.05 7.98 -13.26
CA ALA A 44 -17.21 7.42 -13.95
C ALA A 44 -18.49 7.42 -13.07
N GLY A 45 -18.41 7.77 -11.79
CA GLY A 45 -19.54 7.78 -10.86
C GLY A 45 -20.03 6.37 -10.48
N LEU A 46 -19.16 5.36 -10.56
CA LEU A 46 -19.51 3.98 -10.27
C LEU A 46 -19.44 3.69 -8.76
N PRO A 47 -20.37 2.89 -8.21
CA PRO A 47 -20.36 2.55 -6.79
C PRO A 47 -19.18 1.63 -6.44
N GLU A 48 -18.71 1.69 -5.19
CA GLU A 48 -17.57 0.87 -4.72
C GLU A 48 -17.85 -0.65 -4.78
N THR A 49 -19.12 -1.06 -4.84
CA THR A 49 -19.54 -2.46 -5.03
C THR A 49 -19.33 -2.98 -6.44
N THR A 50 -18.92 -2.12 -7.39
CA THR A 50 -18.70 -2.49 -8.78
C THR A 50 -17.54 -3.47 -8.88
N GLU A 51 -17.75 -4.57 -9.59
CA GLU A 51 -16.68 -5.49 -9.95
C GLU A 51 -15.76 -4.85 -11.00
N LEU A 52 -14.46 -5.09 -10.89
CA LEU A 52 -13.49 -4.59 -11.84
C LEU A 52 -13.72 -5.22 -13.21
N THR A 53 -13.43 -4.45 -14.27
CA THR A 53 -13.51 -5.00 -15.62
C THR A 53 -12.42 -6.05 -15.80
N ALA A 54 -12.59 -6.91 -16.80
CA ALA A 54 -11.54 -7.84 -17.19
C ALA A 54 -10.25 -7.09 -17.58
N ALA A 55 -10.36 -5.92 -18.22
CA ALA A 55 -9.20 -5.13 -18.60
C ALA A 55 -8.42 -4.62 -17.37
N ASP A 56 -9.12 -4.11 -16.36
CA ASP A 56 -8.49 -3.61 -15.13
C ASP A 56 -7.94 -4.75 -14.28
N THR A 57 -8.63 -5.89 -14.27
CA THR A 57 -8.11 -7.11 -13.64
C THR A 57 -6.81 -7.56 -14.30
N GLU A 58 -6.70 -7.50 -15.63
CA GLU A 58 -5.45 -7.82 -16.33
C GLU A 58 -4.37 -6.76 -16.11
N ARG A 59 -4.73 -5.47 -16.00
CA ARG A 59 -3.79 -4.40 -15.61
C ARG A 59 -3.20 -4.66 -14.23
N LEU A 60 -4.02 -5.02 -13.25
CA LEU A 60 -3.57 -5.41 -11.92
C LEU A 60 -2.64 -6.62 -11.97
N LYS A 61 -3.02 -7.68 -12.71
CA LYS A 61 -2.17 -8.88 -12.86
C LYS A 61 -0.81 -8.60 -13.49
N ALA A 62 -0.74 -7.64 -14.41
CA ALA A 62 0.50 -7.26 -15.08
C ALA A 62 1.37 -6.33 -14.23
N GLY A 63 0.75 -5.45 -13.43
CA GLY A 63 1.45 -4.42 -12.65
C GLY A 63 1.82 -4.84 -11.23
N LEU A 64 1.08 -5.77 -10.64
CA LEU A 64 1.27 -6.17 -9.24
C LEU A 64 2.11 -7.43 -9.08
N PRO A 65 2.96 -7.50 -8.04
CA PRO A 65 3.56 -8.75 -7.59
C PRO A 65 2.49 -9.80 -7.24
N ALA A 66 2.84 -11.08 -7.43
CA ALA A 66 1.92 -12.21 -7.21
C ALA A 66 1.36 -12.25 -5.78
N HIS A 67 2.18 -11.92 -4.77
CA HIS A 67 1.74 -11.90 -3.38
C HIS A 67 0.81 -10.72 -3.06
N HIS A 68 0.98 -9.56 -3.71
CA HIS A 68 0.03 -8.44 -3.60
C HIS A 68 -1.31 -8.76 -4.27
N LEU A 69 -1.28 -9.43 -5.42
CA LEU A 69 -2.50 -9.95 -6.07
C LEU A 69 -3.23 -10.95 -5.17
N HIS A 70 -2.49 -11.80 -4.45
CA HIS A 70 -3.07 -12.71 -3.48
C HIS A 70 -3.71 -11.96 -2.31
N TRP A 71 -3.10 -10.89 -1.80
CA TRP A 71 -3.71 -10.03 -0.76
C TRP A 71 -4.98 -9.34 -1.26
N LEU A 72 -4.97 -8.85 -2.50
CA LEU A 72 -6.15 -8.27 -3.14
C LEU A 72 -7.27 -9.27 -3.33
N GLY A 73 -7.05 -10.39 -4.02
CA GLY A 73 -8.15 -11.28 -4.43
C GLY A 73 -8.54 -12.32 -3.38
N GLY A 74 -7.59 -12.79 -2.57
CA GLY A 74 -7.69 -14.12 -1.97
C GLY A 74 -8.00 -15.20 -3.02
N ASP A 75 -8.15 -16.45 -2.61
CA ASP A 75 -8.42 -17.56 -3.53
C ASP A 75 -9.88 -17.56 -4.05
N GLY A 76 -10.22 -16.59 -4.91
CA GLY A 76 -11.43 -16.61 -5.74
C GLY A 76 -12.52 -15.58 -5.42
N THR A 77 -12.24 -14.54 -4.64
CA THR A 77 -13.22 -13.45 -4.43
C THR A 77 -13.21 -12.50 -5.63
N PRO A 78 -14.36 -11.98 -6.08
CA PRO A 78 -14.40 -10.92 -7.09
C PRO A 78 -13.60 -9.69 -6.62
N LEU A 79 -12.80 -9.12 -7.51
CA LEU A 79 -12.14 -7.84 -7.27
C LEU A 79 -13.16 -6.73 -7.50
N THR A 80 -13.42 -5.94 -6.47
CA THR A 80 -14.31 -4.78 -6.53
C THR A 80 -13.54 -3.49 -6.37
N VAL A 81 -14.14 -2.37 -6.77
CA VAL A 81 -13.60 -1.01 -6.56
C VAL A 81 -13.29 -0.77 -5.09
N ARG A 82 -14.17 -1.19 -4.18
CA ARG A 82 -13.94 -1.11 -2.73
C ARG A 82 -12.64 -1.80 -2.33
N ARG A 83 -12.38 -2.96 -2.90
CA ARG A 83 -11.29 -3.85 -2.48
C ARG A 83 -9.92 -3.33 -2.90
N ILE A 84 -9.84 -2.69 -4.06
CA ILE A 84 -8.61 -1.99 -4.47
C ILE A 84 -8.39 -0.69 -3.68
N SER A 85 -9.48 0.00 -3.27
CA SER A 85 -9.38 1.14 -2.36
C SER A 85 -8.88 0.72 -0.98
N ASP A 86 -9.49 -0.29 -0.36
CA ASP A 86 -9.08 -0.78 0.96
C ASP A 86 -7.61 -1.28 0.93
N PHE A 87 -7.15 -1.86 -0.18
CA PHE A 87 -5.75 -2.22 -0.37
C PHE A 87 -4.84 -1.00 -0.46
N ALA A 88 -5.23 0.04 -1.20
CA ALA A 88 -4.47 1.27 -1.32
C ALA A 88 -4.31 1.96 0.04
N ASP A 89 -5.38 2.04 0.83
CA ASP A 89 -5.37 2.62 2.19
C ASP A 89 -4.36 1.87 3.08
N VAL A 90 -4.40 0.53 3.08
CA VAL A 90 -3.45 -0.28 3.86
C VAL A 90 -2.02 -0.10 3.37
N ALA A 91 -1.80 -0.06 2.05
CA ALA A 91 -0.47 0.14 1.49
C ALA A 91 0.09 1.54 1.84
N ASP A 92 -0.77 2.55 1.93
CA ASP A 92 -0.42 3.90 2.37
C ASP A 92 -0.04 3.96 3.85
N ASP A 93 -0.84 3.34 4.73
CA ASP A 93 -0.54 3.22 6.16
C ASP A 93 0.84 2.55 6.38
N PHE A 94 1.12 1.45 5.67
CA PHE A 94 2.41 0.76 5.73
C PHE A 94 3.56 1.61 5.17
N SER A 95 3.29 2.41 4.13
CA SER A 95 4.26 3.34 3.57
C SER A 95 4.65 4.43 4.56
N CYS A 96 3.69 4.95 5.34
CA CYS A 96 3.97 5.92 6.40
C CYS A 96 4.86 5.32 7.49
N LEU A 97 4.71 4.03 7.81
CA LEU A 97 5.56 3.33 8.77
C LEU A 97 6.98 3.04 8.24
N ALA A 98 7.22 3.16 6.93
CA ALA A 98 8.53 2.97 6.30
C ALA A 98 9.62 3.87 6.90
N VAL A 99 9.26 5.08 7.32
CA VAL A 99 10.20 6.05 7.92
C VAL A 99 10.88 5.52 9.18
N ALA A 100 10.20 4.63 9.92
CA ALA A 100 10.75 4.02 11.13
C ALA A 100 11.81 2.94 10.81
N ILE A 101 11.77 2.36 9.60
CA ILE A 101 12.71 1.36 9.10
C ILE A 101 13.88 2.04 8.40
N ASP A 102 13.58 3.07 7.60
CA ASP A 102 14.56 3.84 6.87
C ASP A 102 14.12 5.32 6.76
N PRO A 103 14.83 6.26 7.40
CA PRO A 103 14.51 7.69 7.29
C PRO A 103 14.54 8.21 5.85
N GLU A 104 15.33 7.59 4.96
CA GLU A 104 15.39 7.96 3.54
C GLU A 104 14.12 7.55 2.76
N LEU A 105 13.27 6.69 3.35
CA LEU A 105 11.98 6.31 2.80
C LEU A 105 10.83 7.21 3.25
N ALA A 106 11.06 8.23 4.08
CA ALA A 106 10.00 9.18 4.44
C ALA A 106 9.31 9.70 3.17
N GLU A 107 8.00 9.47 3.04
CA GLU A 107 7.25 10.16 1.99
C GLU A 107 7.30 11.66 2.30
N PRO A 108 7.52 12.52 1.29
CA PRO A 108 7.34 13.95 1.50
C PRO A 108 5.94 14.15 2.08
N PRO A 109 5.76 15.04 3.07
CA PRO A 109 4.42 15.35 3.54
C PRO A 109 3.58 15.68 2.31
N GLU A 110 2.43 15.03 2.16
CA GLU A 110 1.46 15.45 1.15
C GLU A 110 1.32 16.97 1.27
N GLU A 111 1.26 17.69 0.15
CA GLU A 111 0.95 19.13 0.14
C GLU A 111 -0.50 19.29 0.64
N GLY A 112 -0.71 19.07 1.92
CA GLY A 112 -1.90 19.42 2.64
C GLY A 112 -2.03 20.92 2.52
N ILE A 113 -3.15 21.35 1.97
CA ILE A 113 -3.65 22.71 2.15
C ILE A 113 -3.44 23.02 3.64
N PRO A 114 -2.64 24.02 4.02
CA PRO A 114 -2.37 24.29 5.41
C PRO A 114 -3.71 24.57 6.08
N MET A 115 -4.18 23.65 6.91
CA MET A 115 -5.19 23.92 7.91
C MET A 115 -4.51 24.82 8.95
N GLU A 116 -4.47 26.12 8.66
CA GLU A 116 -4.28 27.15 9.67
C GLU A 116 -5.38 26.94 10.73
N GLY A 117 -5.08 26.19 11.80
CA GLY A 117 -6.00 26.14 12.95
C GLY A 117 -6.01 24.93 13.87
N LEU A 118 -5.24 23.84 13.66
CA LEU A 118 -5.22 22.74 14.63
C LEU A 118 -3.79 22.40 15.10
N ASN A 119 -3.51 22.94 16.28
CA ASN A 119 -2.35 22.74 17.15
C ASN A 119 -1.73 21.32 17.10
N GLU A 120 -0.43 21.26 16.81
CA GLU A 120 0.62 20.90 17.79
C GLU A 120 0.48 19.58 18.60
N ALA A 121 -0.17 18.53 18.08
CA ALA A 121 -0.45 17.32 18.89
C ALA A 121 -0.10 15.94 18.28
N PHE A 122 0.63 15.82 17.16
CA PHE A 122 0.96 14.49 16.60
C PHE A 122 2.43 14.26 16.23
N PHE A 123 3.35 15.03 16.80
CA PHE A 123 4.78 14.69 16.81
C PHE A 123 5.30 14.66 18.25
N CYS A 124 6.10 13.63 18.56
CA CYS A 124 6.69 13.27 19.85
C CYS A 124 5.80 12.50 20.83
N PHE A 125 5.89 11.16 20.81
CA PHE A 125 6.10 10.35 22.02
C PHE A 125 6.59 8.94 21.68
N ILE A 126 7.82 8.82 21.16
CA ILE A 126 8.74 7.73 21.56
C ILE A 126 10.14 8.34 21.57
N GLN A 127 10.47 9.08 22.62
CA GLN A 127 11.87 9.20 23.05
C GLN A 127 11.99 8.43 24.36
N GLU A 128 12.99 7.55 24.37
CA GLU A 128 13.45 6.69 25.44
C GLU A 128 13.43 7.38 26.82
N GLU A 129 12.78 6.76 27.79
CA GLU A 129 13.20 6.87 29.20
C GLU A 129 14.07 5.65 29.52
N ASP A 130 15.37 5.78 29.29
CA ASP A 130 16.40 5.05 30.04
C ASP A 130 16.90 5.97 31.16
N LYS A 131 16.40 5.73 32.38
CA LYS A 131 17.17 5.83 33.63
C LYS A 131 16.46 5.25 34.85
#